data_AF-S4RIE8-F1
#
_entry.id   AF-S4RIE8-F1
#
_cell.length_a   1.000
_cell.length_b   1.000
_cell.length_c   1.000
_cell.angle_alpha   90.00
_cell.angle_beta   90.00
_cell.angle_gamma   90.00
#
_symmetry.space_group_name_H-M   'P 1'
#
loop_
_entity.id
_entity.type
_entity.pdbx_description
1 polymer ?
#
loop_
_entity_poly.entity_id
_entity_poly.type
_entity_poly.pdbx_seq_one_letter_code
_entity_poly.pdbx_strand_id
1 'polypeptide(L)'
;QNGQYSEAVKCFSKAISIDPYDYRPFGNRSYCYDMLRQFPKALKDADVALDLFPGWAKGHFRRGRALLGLEKYKQAEEAFKRVLDLDKDCEEAVEALFSIKVERLMQVQYAVAVGLRCQAQYNAWLAIVFSIAVSVDYFLFQRMEANSLWIGNVTSNVTEKAIMDLFKRYGTIRSVRVMHERYCAFVNYTNGEAAAKAMSALQGCEVANTKLLIKYPDHHPSNTPKAESKTSNIPLSGDKKRGPINGNECYFWRTTGCTFEDRCRFRHVPENRSVDLKP
;
A
#
# COMPACT_ATOMS: atom_id res chain seq x y z
N GLN A 1 34.32 -26.33 43.48
CA GLN A 1 35.38 -25.97 42.51
C GLN A 1 35.59 -24.46 42.58
N ASN A 2 36.82 -23.97 42.78
CA ASN A 2 37.12 -22.55 43.07
C ASN A 2 37.04 -21.60 41.85
N GLY A 3 36.31 -21.94 40.79
CA GLY A 3 36.09 -21.06 39.62
C GLY A 3 37.34 -20.72 38.77
N GLN A 4 38.50 -21.31 39.06
CA GLN A 4 39.76 -21.04 38.37
C GLN A 4 39.89 -21.84 37.06
N TYR A 5 38.95 -21.62 36.13
CA TYR A 5 38.88 -22.39 34.87
C TYR A 5 40.05 -22.10 33.92
N SER A 6 40.61 -20.89 33.92
CA SER A 6 41.75 -20.52 33.09
C SER A 6 43.03 -21.29 33.44
N GLU A 7 43.33 -21.44 34.72
CA GLU A 7 44.48 -22.22 35.18
C GLU A 7 44.26 -23.72 34.97
N ALA A 8 43.03 -24.20 35.18
CA ALA A 8 42.66 -25.59 34.87
C ALA A 8 42.90 -25.92 33.39
N VAL A 9 42.57 -25.02 32.46
CA VAL A 9 42.87 -25.18 31.03
C VAL A 9 44.38 -25.37 30.78
N LYS A 10 45.25 -24.62 31.48
CA LYS A 10 46.70 -24.78 31.35
C LYS A 10 47.15 -26.15 31.86
N CYS A 11 46.64 -26.59 33.00
CA CYS A 11 46.94 -27.91 33.57
C CYS A 11 46.50 -29.04 32.64
N PHE A 12 45.27 -29.00 32.10
CA PHE A 12 44.80 -30.00 31.15
C PHE A 12 45.58 -29.97 29.83
N SER A 13 46.02 -28.80 29.37
CA SER A 13 46.87 -28.70 28.18
C SER A 13 48.22 -29.36 28.38
N LYS A 14 48.81 -29.23 29.58
CA LYS A 14 50.02 -29.99 29.95
C LYS A 14 49.75 -31.49 30.01
N ALA A 15 48.64 -31.92 30.61
CA ALA A 15 48.25 -33.33 30.64
C ALA A 15 48.13 -33.94 29.23
N ILE A 16 47.49 -33.22 28.31
CA ILE A 16 47.36 -33.62 26.90
C ILE A 16 48.72 -33.71 26.19
N SER A 17 49.68 -32.84 26.53
CA SER A 17 51.03 -32.93 25.96
C SER A 17 51.83 -34.13 26.46
N ILE A 18 51.48 -34.66 27.64
CA ILE A 18 52.12 -35.85 28.23
C ILE A 18 51.50 -37.12 27.66
N ASP A 19 50.17 -37.19 27.60
CA ASP A 19 49.44 -38.29 26.99
C ASP A 19 48.33 -37.75 26.06
N PRO A 20 48.56 -37.75 24.74
CA PRO A 20 47.58 -37.25 23.77
C PRO A 20 46.45 -38.24 23.47
N TYR A 21 46.52 -39.48 23.98
CA TYR A 21 45.50 -40.50 23.73
C TYR A 21 44.50 -40.65 24.89
N ASP A 22 44.75 -40.00 26.03
CA ASP A 22 43.77 -39.89 27.11
C ASP A 22 42.67 -38.88 26.75
N TYR A 23 41.44 -39.36 26.59
CA TYR A 23 40.27 -38.54 26.28
C TYR A 23 39.80 -37.65 27.46
N ARG A 24 40.13 -38.02 28.71
CA ARG A 24 39.57 -37.36 29.91
C ARG A 24 40.05 -35.91 30.06
N PRO A 25 41.35 -35.58 29.88
CA PRO A 25 41.82 -34.20 29.85
C PRO A 25 41.12 -33.32 28.81
N PHE A 26 40.82 -33.85 27.61
CA PHE A 26 40.09 -33.10 26.59
C PHE A 26 38.68 -32.74 27.06
N GLY A 27 37.89 -33.70 27.57
CA GLY A 27 36.55 -33.36 28.05
C GLY A 27 36.53 -32.49 29.31
N ASN A 28 37.54 -32.57 30.18
CA ASN A 28 37.66 -31.66 31.32
C ASN A 28 38.07 -30.25 30.89
N ARG A 29 38.96 -30.12 29.89
CA ARG A 29 39.32 -28.83 29.30
C ARG A 29 38.15 -28.22 28.54
N SER A 30 37.37 -29.04 27.83
CA SER A 30 36.11 -28.66 27.20
C SER A 30 35.14 -28.02 28.20
N TYR A 31 34.95 -28.64 29.37
CA TYR A 31 34.15 -28.05 30.45
C TYR A 31 34.66 -26.68 30.91
N CYS A 32 35.97 -26.55 31.11
CA CYS A 32 36.54 -25.26 31.47
C CYS A 32 36.30 -24.20 30.38
N TYR A 33 36.38 -24.58 29.11
CA TYR A 33 36.03 -23.67 28.01
C TYR A 33 34.54 -23.31 27.98
N ASP A 34 33.63 -24.24 28.30
CA ASP A 34 32.19 -23.95 28.45
C ASP A 34 31.95 -22.90 29.55
N MET A 35 32.56 -23.09 30.73
CA MET A 35 32.45 -22.14 31.85
C MET A 35 33.07 -20.78 31.53
N LEU A 36 34.05 -20.72 30.63
CA LEU A 36 34.66 -19.49 30.12
C LEU A 36 33.92 -18.91 28.89
N ARG A 37 32.78 -19.50 28.48
CA ARG A 37 32.00 -19.14 27.28
C ARG A 37 32.79 -19.21 25.97
N GLN A 38 33.85 -20.01 25.93
CA GLN A 38 34.67 -20.27 24.73
C GLN A 38 34.14 -21.51 24.01
N PHE A 39 32.86 -21.47 23.61
CA PHE A 39 32.14 -22.63 23.07
C PHE A 39 32.77 -23.28 21.84
N PRO A 40 33.40 -22.57 20.87
CA PRO A 40 34.09 -23.22 19.76
C PRO A 40 35.26 -24.11 20.22
N LYS A 41 36.00 -23.70 21.24
CA LYS A 41 37.09 -24.50 21.81
C LYS A 41 36.56 -25.65 22.64
N ALA A 42 35.49 -25.41 23.40
CA ALA A 42 34.80 -26.45 24.15
C ALA A 42 34.32 -27.58 23.23
N LEU A 43 33.69 -27.22 22.09
CA LEU A 43 33.22 -28.19 21.11
C LEU A 43 34.37 -28.99 20.52
N LYS A 44 35.45 -28.32 20.08
CA LYS A 44 36.62 -28.99 19.51
C LYS A 44 37.20 -30.04 20.47
N ASP A 45 37.37 -29.69 21.75
CA ASP A 45 37.89 -30.62 22.74
C ASP A 45 36.91 -31.76 23.05
N ALA A 46 35.59 -31.49 23.06
CA ALA A 46 34.59 -32.53 23.26
C ALA A 46 34.56 -33.52 22.08
N ASP A 47 34.67 -33.04 20.85
CA ASP A 47 34.73 -33.88 19.65
C ASP A 47 35.99 -34.76 19.69
N VAL A 48 37.18 -34.20 19.98
CA VAL A 48 38.42 -35.00 20.13
C VAL A 48 38.29 -36.06 21.23
N ALA A 49 37.68 -35.73 22.37
CA ALA A 49 37.46 -36.70 23.43
C ALA A 49 36.56 -37.87 22.98
N LEU A 50 35.56 -37.59 22.14
CA LEU A 50 34.63 -38.58 21.61
C LEU A 50 35.22 -39.38 20.45
N ASP A 51 36.12 -38.80 19.66
CA ASP A 51 36.90 -39.52 18.65
C ASP A 51 37.80 -40.58 19.32
N LEU A 52 38.40 -40.24 20.47
CA LEU A 52 39.21 -41.16 21.28
C LEU A 52 38.35 -42.19 22.02
N PHE A 53 37.21 -41.79 22.57
CA PHE A 53 36.30 -42.70 23.29
C PHE A 53 34.81 -42.37 23.04
N PRO A 54 34.18 -42.98 22.01
CA PRO A 54 32.81 -42.68 21.61
C PRO A 54 31.73 -43.07 22.65
N GLY A 55 32.05 -44.00 23.56
CA GLY A 55 31.13 -44.51 24.58
C GLY A 55 31.01 -43.62 25.82
N TRP A 56 31.58 -42.42 25.80
CA TRP A 56 31.62 -41.55 26.97
C TRP A 56 30.38 -40.66 27.10
N ALA A 57 29.46 -41.03 28.00
CA ALA A 57 28.26 -40.22 28.26
C ALA A 57 28.57 -38.76 28.59
N LYS A 58 29.54 -38.50 29.49
CA LYS A 58 29.95 -37.13 29.84
C LYS A 58 30.57 -36.38 28.65
N GLY A 59 31.23 -37.07 27.73
CA GLY A 59 31.78 -36.46 26.50
C GLY A 59 30.67 -35.93 25.60
N HIS A 60 29.63 -36.74 25.36
CA HIS A 60 28.43 -36.32 24.63
C HIS A 60 27.71 -35.16 25.32
N PHE A 61 27.67 -35.17 26.66
CA PHE A 61 27.12 -34.05 27.43
C PHE A 61 27.92 -32.76 27.24
N ARG A 62 29.27 -32.82 27.28
CA ARG A 62 30.14 -31.66 27.00
C ARG A 62 29.92 -31.12 25.59
N ARG A 63 29.83 -32.01 24.61
CA ARG A 63 29.52 -31.67 23.22
C ARG A 63 28.17 -30.97 23.10
N GLY A 64 27.12 -31.52 23.71
CA GLY A 64 25.78 -30.93 23.73
C GLY A 64 25.75 -29.53 24.34
N ARG A 65 26.44 -29.33 25.47
CA ARG A 65 26.60 -28.03 26.13
C ARG A 65 27.31 -26.99 25.25
N ALA A 66 28.42 -27.38 24.62
CA ALA A 66 29.15 -26.49 23.73
C ALA A 66 28.30 -26.11 22.49
N LEU A 67 27.54 -27.07 21.93
CA LEU A 67 26.64 -26.82 20.80
C LEU A 67 25.47 -25.91 21.17
N LEU A 68 24.95 -26.04 22.40
CA LEU A 68 23.96 -25.11 22.95
C LEU A 68 24.50 -23.68 23.02
N GLY A 69 25.70 -23.49 23.57
CA GLY A 69 26.35 -22.18 23.60
C GLY A 69 26.66 -21.58 22.23
N LEU A 70 26.69 -22.41 21.18
CA LEU A 70 26.82 -22.01 19.78
C LEU A 70 25.47 -21.88 19.05
N GLU A 71 24.35 -22.01 19.76
CA GLU A 71 22.98 -21.99 19.20
C GLU A 71 22.74 -23.05 18.11
N LYS A 72 23.52 -24.13 18.12
CA LYS A 72 23.39 -25.27 17.19
C LYS A 72 22.41 -26.30 17.74
N TYR A 73 21.16 -25.89 17.94
CA TYR A 73 20.13 -26.65 18.65
C TYR A 73 19.90 -28.07 18.15
N LYS A 74 19.87 -28.30 16.84
CA LYS A 74 19.65 -29.63 16.26
C LYS A 74 20.76 -30.61 16.64
N GLN A 75 22.02 -30.17 16.51
CA GLN A 75 23.18 -30.99 16.84
C GLN A 75 23.30 -31.20 18.35
N ALA A 76 22.93 -30.18 19.16
CA ALA A 76 22.89 -30.31 20.61
C ALA A 76 21.87 -31.37 21.04
N GLU A 77 20.68 -31.36 20.44
CA GLU A 77 19.62 -32.34 20.72
C GLU A 77 20.09 -33.78 20.46
N GLU A 78 20.79 -34.02 19.34
CA GLU A 78 21.38 -35.33 19.02
C GLU A 78 22.44 -35.75 20.05
N ALA A 79 23.31 -34.83 20.49
CA ALA A 79 24.30 -35.09 21.51
C ALA A 79 23.65 -35.47 22.86
N PHE A 80 22.65 -34.73 23.33
CA PHE A 80 21.96 -35.06 24.59
C PHE A 80 21.14 -36.35 24.53
N LYS A 81 20.52 -36.67 23.37
CA LYS A 81 19.91 -37.99 23.17
C LYS A 81 20.94 -39.12 23.32
N ARG A 82 22.15 -38.92 22.77
CA ARG A 82 23.24 -39.89 22.93
C ARG A 82 23.69 -40.06 24.38
N VAL A 83 23.61 -39.00 25.19
CA VAL A 83 23.82 -39.12 26.65
C VAL A 83 22.79 -40.07 27.25
N LEU A 84 21.50 -39.87 26.96
CA LEU A 84 20.41 -40.71 27.49
C LEU A 84 20.43 -42.15 26.98
N ASP A 85 20.99 -42.40 25.79
CA ASP A 85 21.23 -43.77 25.32
C ASP A 85 22.28 -44.51 26.17
N LEU A 86 23.28 -43.78 26.68
CA LEU A 86 24.40 -44.32 27.45
C LEU A 86 24.14 -44.29 28.96
N ASP A 87 23.39 -43.30 29.43
CA ASP A 87 23.04 -43.03 30.82
C ASP A 87 21.61 -42.49 30.87
N LYS A 88 20.65 -43.41 31.03
CA LYS A 88 19.22 -43.15 30.93
C LYS A 88 18.69 -42.24 32.03
N ASP A 89 19.37 -42.22 33.18
CA ASP A 89 18.94 -41.50 34.38
C ASP A 89 19.61 -40.12 34.50
N CYS A 90 20.26 -39.65 33.43
CA CYS A 90 20.89 -38.33 33.40
C CYS A 90 19.83 -37.21 33.34
N GLU A 91 19.39 -36.74 34.51
CA GLU A 91 18.42 -35.63 34.65
C GLU A 91 18.88 -34.36 33.91
N GLU A 92 20.17 -34.01 34.01
CA GLU A 92 20.75 -32.84 33.34
C GLU A 92 20.55 -32.87 31.81
N ALA A 93 20.60 -34.05 31.19
CA ALA A 93 20.38 -34.21 29.76
C ALA A 93 18.89 -34.08 29.39
N VAL A 94 17.99 -34.56 30.24
CA VAL A 94 16.53 -34.39 30.07
C VAL A 94 16.15 -32.91 30.14
N GLU A 95 16.66 -32.18 31.14
CA GLU A 95 16.45 -30.75 31.29
C GLU A 95 16.99 -29.98 30.07
N ALA A 96 18.20 -30.30 29.62
CA ALA A 96 18.78 -29.66 28.44
C ALA A 96 17.94 -29.88 27.17
N LEU A 97 17.41 -31.08 26.95
CA LEU A 97 16.50 -31.38 25.83
C LEU A 97 15.19 -30.60 25.92
N PHE A 98 14.64 -30.46 27.12
CA PHE A 98 13.46 -29.64 27.36
C PHE A 98 13.72 -28.16 27.03
N SER A 99 14.83 -27.59 27.53
CA SER A 99 15.24 -26.22 27.22
C SER A 99 15.42 -25.99 25.72
N ILE A 100 16.10 -26.91 25.00
CA ILE A 100 16.26 -26.85 23.54
C ILE A 100 14.90 -26.78 22.84
N LYS A 101 13.94 -27.61 23.28
CA LYS A 101 12.61 -27.65 22.68
C LYS A 101 11.86 -26.34 22.89
N VAL A 102 11.94 -25.76 24.08
CA VAL A 102 11.33 -24.46 24.39
C VAL A 102 11.95 -23.35 23.53
N GLU A 103 13.28 -23.26 23.46
CA GLU A 103 13.96 -22.23 22.66
C GLU A 103 13.61 -22.33 21.17
N ARG A 104 13.58 -23.56 20.61
CA ARG A 104 13.19 -23.78 19.21
C ARG A 104 11.74 -23.35 18.94
N LEU A 105 10.81 -23.65 19.84
CA LEU A 105 9.41 -23.24 19.69
C LEU A 105 9.27 -21.71 19.72
N MET A 106 9.99 -21.04 20.62
CA MET A 106 10.01 -19.58 20.68
C MET A 106 10.56 -18.95 19.39
N GLN A 107 11.64 -19.49 18.82
CA GLN A 107 12.20 -19.01 17.55
C GLN A 107 11.21 -19.16 16.39
N VAL A 108 10.54 -20.31 16.29
CA VAL A 108 9.53 -20.55 15.24
C VAL A 108 8.36 -19.59 15.41
N GLN A 109 7.84 -19.41 16.63
CA GLN A 109 6.73 -18.51 16.89
C GLN A 109 7.08 -17.05 16.55
N TYR A 110 8.29 -16.62 16.90
CA TYR A 110 8.78 -15.29 16.54
C TYR A 110 8.88 -15.12 15.02
N ALA A 111 9.44 -16.09 14.30
CA ALA A 111 9.55 -16.06 12.84
C ALA A 111 8.18 -16.01 12.15
N VAL A 112 7.22 -16.82 12.62
CA VAL A 112 5.84 -16.81 12.12
C VAL A 112 5.17 -15.45 12.36
N ALA A 113 5.33 -14.87 13.54
CA ALA A 113 4.78 -13.56 13.86
C ALA A 113 5.35 -12.45 12.98
N VAL A 114 6.67 -12.50 12.67
CA VAL A 114 7.29 -11.57 11.72
C VAL A 114 6.73 -11.77 10.30
N GLY A 115 6.60 -13.02 9.84
CA GLY A 115 6.03 -13.33 8.52
C GLY A 115 4.61 -12.81 8.33
N LEU A 116 3.74 -13.00 9.33
CA LEU A 116 2.37 -12.49 9.31
C LEU A 116 2.32 -10.96 9.24
N ARG A 117 3.21 -10.27 9.96
CA ARG A 117 3.32 -8.80 9.89
C ARG A 117 3.74 -8.32 8.51
N CYS A 118 4.74 -8.96 7.89
CA CYS A 118 5.16 -8.63 6.54
C CYS A 118 4.05 -8.88 5.51
N GLN A 119 3.32 -9.98 5.64
CA GLN A 119 2.20 -10.30 4.75
C GLN A 119 1.07 -9.26 4.86
N ALA A 120 0.74 -8.81 6.07
CA ALA A 120 -0.24 -7.75 6.28
C ALA A 120 0.19 -6.42 5.63
N GLN A 121 1.47 -6.04 5.76
CA GLN A 121 2.02 -4.85 5.11
C GLN A 121 1.96 -4.95 3.58
N TYR A 122 2.32 -6.12 3.02
CA TYR A 122 2.24 -6.37 1.58
C TYR A 122 0.80 -6.27 1.05
N ASN A 123 -0.16 -6.88 1.74
CA ASN A 123 -1.58 -6.81 1.37
C ASN A 123 -2.12 -5.37 1.43
N ALA A 124 -1.73 -4.60 2.46
CA ALA A 124 -2.11 -3.19 2.57
C ALA A 124 -1.54 -2.35 1.41
N TRP A 125 -0.28 -2.59 1.03
CA TRP A 125 0.33 -1.93 -0.12
C TRP A 125 -0.39 -2.28 -1.43
N LEU A 126 -0.69 -3.56 -1.67
CA LEU A 126 -1.46 -3.99 -2.85
C LEU A 126 -2.84 -3.32 -2.92
N ALA A 127 -3.54 -3.21 -1.79
CA ALA A 127 -4.85 -2.55 -1.74
C ALA A 127 -4.77 -1.06 -2.13
N ILE A 128 -3.70 -0.37 -1.71
CA ILE A 128 -3.44 1.03 -2.09
C ILE A 128 -3.17 1.14 -3.59
N VAL A 129 -2.30 0.29 -4.14
CA VAL A 129 -1.99 0.26 -5.58
C VAL A 129 -3.25 -0.01 -6.41
N PHE A 130 -4.06 -0.98 -6.00
CA PHE A 130 -5.32 -1.30 -6.67
C PHE A 130 -6.32 -0.14 -6.59
N SER A 131 -6.44 0.52 -5.43
CA SER A 131 -7.31 1.69 -5.27
C SER A 131 -6.86 2.86 -6.17
N ILE A 132 -5.56 3.08 -6.31
CA ILE A 132 -5.01 4.08 -7.23
C ILE A 132 -5.31 3.70 -8.68
N ALA A 133 -5.08 2.44 -9.06
CA ALA A 133 -5.36 1.96 -10.42
C ALA A 133 -6.84 2.10 -10.79
N VAL A 134 -7.75 1.68 -9.91
CA VAL A 134 -9.20 1.86 -10.09
C VAL A 134 -9.58 3.34 -10.17
N SER A 135 -8.95 4.22 -9.38
CA SER A 135 -9.24 5.67 -9.45
C SER A 135 -8.80 6.28 -10.78
N VAL A 136 -7.69 5.81 -11.35
CA VAL A 136 -7.19 6.27 -12.67
C VAL A 136 -8.07 5.75 -13.80
N ASP A 137 -8.45 4.46 -13.75
CA ASP A 137 -9.34 3.86 -14.75
C ASP A 137 -10.75 4.44 -14.70
N TYR A 138 -11.32 4.69 -13.50
CA TYR A 138 -12.64 5.33 -13.35
C TYR A 138 -12.65 6.75 -13.92
N PHE A 139 -11.59 7.55 -13.68
CA PHE A 139 -11.48 8.91 -14.22
C PHE A 139 -11.30 8.95 -15.75
N LEU A 140 -10.63 7.96 -16.33
CA LEU A 140 -10.50 7.80 -17.77
C LEU A 140 -11.78 7.26 -18.42
N PHE A 141 -12.48 6.34 -17.74
CA PHE A 141 -13.68 5.69 -18.25
C PHE A 141 -14.92 6.60 -18.24
N GLN A 142 -15.07 7.49 -17.24
CA GLN A 142 -16.20 8.46 -17.18
C GLN A 142 -16.19 9.49 -18.32
N ARG A 143 -15.11 9.58 -19.11
CA ARG A 143 -14.99 10.48 -20.27
C ARG A 143 -15.38 9.83 -21.60
N MET A 144 -15.78 8.56 -21.64
CA MET A 144 -15.90 7.78 -22.89
C MET A 144 -17.33 7.49 -23.39
N GLU A 145 -18.40 7.99 -22.74
CA GLU A 145 -19.77 7.58 -23.11
C GLU A 145 -20.51 8.54 -24.06
N ALA A 146 -19.99 9.73 -24.33
CA ALA A 146 -20.65 10.65 -25.24
C ALA A 146 -20.22 10.39 -26.69
N ASN A 147 -21.05 9.62 -27.41
CA ASN A 147 -20.94 9.43 -28.87
C ASN A 147 -21.12 10.75 -29.65
N SER A 148 -21.63 11.78 -28.99
CA SER A 148 -21.97 13.07 -29.58
C SER A 148 -20.97 14.15 -29.18
N LEU A 149 -20.48 14.91 -30.15
CA LEU A 149 -19.61 16.06 -29.95
C LEU A 149 -20.33 17.34 -30.37
N TRP A 150 -20.24 18.36 -29.53
CA TRP A 150 -20.55 19.74 -29.88
C TRP A 150 -19.28 20.45 -30.35
N ILE A 151 -19.39 21.17 -31.46
CA ILE A 151 -18.30 21.93 -32.08
C ILE A 151 -18.74 23.39 -32.12
N GLY A 152 -18.05 24.26 -31.42
CA GLY A 152 -18.25 25.70 -31.42
C GLY A 152 -17.34 26.44 -32.41
N ASN A 153 -17.59 27.73 -32.56
CA ASN A 153 -16.88 28.65 -33.45
C ASN A 153 -16.97 28.28 -34.94
N VAL A 154 -18.09 27.66 -35.33
CA VAL A 154 -18.37 27.28 -36.72
C VAL A 154 -18.96 28.49 -37.44
N THR A 155 -18.20 29.11 -38.34
CA THR A 155 -18.63 30.28 -39.12
C THR A 155 -19.36 29.86 -40.41
N SER A 156 -20.03 30.80 -41.08
CA SER A 156 -20.72 30.57 -42.37
C SER A 156 -19.83 30.01 -43.48
N ASN A 157 -18.51 30.20 -43.37
CA ASN A 157 -17.54 29.69 -44.32
C ASN A 157 -17.22 28.19 -44.15
N VAL A 158 -17.61 27.60 -43.02
CA VAL A 158 -17.38 26.18 -42.72
C VAL A 158 -18.60 25.38 -43.17
N THR A 159 -18.41 24.54 -44.20
CA THR A 159 -19.48 23.69 -44.73
C THR A 159 -19.58 22.37 -43.97
N GLU A 160 -20.75 21.73 -44.02
CA GLU A 160 -20.98 20.40 -43.44
C GLU A 160 -20.01 19.35 -44.00
N LYS A 161 -19.72 19.42 -45.30
CA LYS A 161 -18.75 18.54 -45.96
C LYS A 161 -17.35 18.67 -45.37
N ALA A 162 -16.91 19.90 -45.07
CA ALA A 162 -15.60 20.13 -44.45
C ALA A 162 -15.51 19.52 -43.04
N ILE A 163 -16.58 19.63 -42.24
CA ILE A 163 -16.64 18.99 -40.91
C ILE A 163 -16.68 17.47 -41.04
N MET A 164 -17.48 16.94 -41.95
CA MET A 164 -17.56 15.50 -42.20
C MET A 164 -16.20 14.92 -42.61
N ASP A 165 -15.50 15.58 -43.54
CA ASP A 165 -14.19 15.14 -44.02
C ASP A 165 -13.11 15.20 -42.94
N LEU A 166 -13.20 16.16 -42.02
CA LEU A 166 -12.27 16.31 -40.92
C LEU A 166 -12.47 15.23 -39.84
N PHE A 167 -13.72 14.98 -39.47
CA PHE A 167 -14.10 14.10 -38.37
C PHE A 167 -14.14 12.61 -38.77
N LYS A 168 -14.45 12.27 -40.03
CA LYS A 168 -14.53 10.86 -40.49
C LYS A 168 -13.22 10.08 -40.34
N ARG A 169 -12.08 10.78 -40.22
CA ARG A 169 -10.75 10.19 -40.03
C ARG A 169 -10.57 9.51 -38.67
N TYR A 170 -11.43 9.82 -37.70
CA TYR A 170 -11.31 9.34 -36.33
C TYR A 170 -12.33 8.24 -35.99
N GLY A 171 -13.30 7.99 -36.88
CA GLY A 171 -14.23 6.87 -36.79
C GLY A 171 -15.50 7.06 -37.61
N THR A 172 -16.40 6.08 -37.53
CA THR A 172 -17.66 6.08 -38.28
C THR A 172 -18.65 7.09 -37.70
N ILE A 173 -19.06 8.04 -38.54
CA ILE A 173 -20.01 9.09 -38.19
C ILE A 173 -21.44 8.61 -38.49
N ARG A 174 -22.33 8.72 -37.51
CA ARG A 174 -23.77 8.49 -37.64
C ARG A 174 -24.49 9.69 -38.25
N SER A 175 -24.13 10.91 -37.85
CA SER A 175 -24.73 12.13 -38.38
C SER A 175 -23.87 13.36 -38.11
N VAL A 176 -23.88 14.31 -39.05
CA VAL A 176 -23.38 15.67 -38.85
C VAL A 176 -24.56 16.64 -38.97
N ARG A 177 -24.58 17.68 -38.16
CA ARG A 177 -25.54 18.78 -38.29
C ARG A 177 -24.84 20.10 -38.02
N VAL A 178 -24.87 21.01 -38.99
CA VAL A 178 -24.30 22.35 -38.84
C VAL A 178 -25.42 23.38 -38.65
N MET A 179 -25.26 24.27 -37.67
CA MET A 179 -26.19 25.36 -37.38
C MET A 179 -25.42 26.68 -37.35
N HIS A 180 -25.28 27.32 -38.51
CA HIS A 180 -24.55 28.58 -38.65
C HIS A 180 -25.15 29.72 -37.83
N GLU A 181 -26.48 29.77 -37.67
CA GLU A 181 -27.18 30.75 -36.82
C GLU A 181 -26.75 30.69 -35.35
N ARG A 182 -26.27 29.53 -34.90
CA ARG A 182 -25.83 29.27 -33.52
C ARG A 182 -24.32 29.08 -33.43
N TYR A 183 -23.57 29.36 -34.49
CA TYR A 183 -22.12 29.22 -34.58
C TYR A 183 -21.59 27.86 -34.12
N CYS A 184 -22.35 26.77 -34.37
CA CYS A 184 -21.98 25.45 -33.90
C CYS A 184 -22.38 24.31 -34.85
N ALA A 185 -21.76 23.15 -34.64
CA ALA A 185 -22.10 21.90 -35.29
C ALA A 185 -22.14 20.75 -34.27
N PHE A 186 -22.87 19.70 -34.62
CA PHE A 186 -22.95 18.46 -33.86
C PHE A 186 -22.46 17.31 -34.73
N VAL A 187 -21.55 16.49 -34.19
CA VAL A 187 -21.06 15.27 -34.83
C VAL A 187 -21.34 14.10 -33.90
N ASN A 188 -22.12 13.14 -34.38
CA ASN A 188 -22.44 11.94 -33.64
C ASN A 188 -21.72 10.75 -34.27
N TYR A 189 -20.87 10.08 -33.51
CA TYR A 189 -20.20 8.84 -33.88
C TYR A 189 -21.05 7.61 -33.52
N THR A 190 -20.71 6.47 -34.12
CA THR A 190 -21.26 5.18 -33.69
C THR A 190 -20.58 4.63 -32.43
N ASN A 191 -19.38 5.12 -32.10
CA ASN A 191 -18.57 4.68 -30.96
C ASN A 191 -18.02 5.91 -30.19
N GLY A 192 -18.10 5.91 -28.87
CA GLY A 192 -17.61 6.97 -27.99
C GLY A 192 -16.09 7.07 -27.98
N GLU A 193 -15.39 5.96 -28.24
CA GLU A 193 -13.93 5.97 -28.40
C GLU A 193 -13.49 6.82 -29.61
N ALA A 194 -14.25 6.78 -30.71
CA ALA A 194 -14.00 7.62 -31.88
C ALA A 194 -14.25 9.10 -31.58
N ALA A 195 -15.29 9.40 -30.80
CA ALA A 195 -15.57 10.76 -30.34
C ALA A 195 -14.45 11.30 -29.44
N ALA A 196 -13.93 10.49 -28.52
CA ALA A 196 -12.81 10.86 -27.65
C ALA A 196 -11.52 11.11 -28.43
N LYS A 197 -11.18 10.24 -29.40
CA LYS A 197 -10.02 10.42 -30.30
C LYS A 197 -10.15 11.70 -31.12
N ALA A 198 -11.32 11.95 -31.70
CA ALA A 198 -11.59 13.15 -32.49
C ALA A 198 -11.48 14.43 -31.64
N MET A 199 -12.02 14.42 -30.42
CA MET A 199 -11.92 15.56 -29.50
C MET A 199 -10.46 15.86 -29.16
N SER A 200 -9.67 14.84 -28.79
CA SER A 200 -8.26 15.05 -28.43
C SER A 200 -7.41 15.54 -29.61
N ALA A 201 -7.73 15.14 -30.83
CA ALA A 201 -6.93 15.45 -32.02
C ALA A 201 -7.33 16.75 -32.73
N LEU A 202 -8.61 17.16 -32.63
CA LEU A 202 -9.14 18.32 -33.37
C LEU A 202 -9.44 19.53 -32.48
N GLN A 203 -9.18 19.44 -31.16
CA GLN A 203 -9.37 20.56 -30.26
C GLN A 203 -8.48 21.75 -30.66
N GLY A 204 -9.09 22.91 -30.89
CA GLY A 204 -8.37 24.13 -31.29
C GLY A 204 -7.83 24.12 -32.72
N CYS A 205 -8.20 23.13 -33.55
CA CYS A 205 -7.81 23.06 -34.96
C CYS A 205 -8.37 24.27 -35.73
N GLU A 206 -7.55 24.86 -36.59
CA GLU A 206 -7.94 25.99 -37.43
C GLU A 206 -8.58 25.50 -38.73
N VAL A 207 -9.85 25.86 -38.93
CA VAL A 207 -10.61 25.60 -40.16
C VAL A 207 -11.17 26.94 -40.63
N ALA A 208 -10.84 27.35 -41.86
CA ALA A 208 -11.31 28.61 -42.44
C ALA A 208 -11.07 29.85 -41.52
N ASN A 209 -9.87 29.95 -40.94
CA ASN A 209 -9.44 30.99 -39.99
C ASN A 209 -10.20 31.03 -38.65
N THR A 210 -10.90 29.96 -38.26
CA THR A 210 -11.46 29.83 -36.91
C THR A 210 -10.94 28.59 -36.18
N LYS A 211 -10.64 28.76 -34.89
CA LYS A 211 -10.26 27.67 -33.99
C LYS A 211 -11.51 26.98 -33.46
N LEU A 212 -11.67 25.70 -33.80
CA LEU A 212 -12.80 24.90 -33.37
C LEU A 212 -12.72 24.60 -31.86
N LEU A 213 -13.85 24.73 -31.17
CA LEU A 213 -13.99 24.36 -29.76
C LEU A 213 -14.86 23.12 -29.63
N ILE A 214 -14.27 22.00 -29.26
CA ILE A 214 -14.97 20.72 -29.17
C ILE A 214 -15.26 20.41 -27.70
N LYS A 215 -16.52 20.09 -27.41
CA LYS A 215 -17.00 19.69 -26.08
C LYS A 215 -18.00 18.55 -26.19
N TYR A 216 -18.19 17.79 -25.11
CA TYR A 216 -19.35 16.92 -24.99
C TYR A 216 -20.60 17.77 -24.70
N PRO A 217 -21.76 17.47 -25.31
CA PRO A 217 -23.03 18.10 -24.95
C PRO A 217 -23.33 17.83 -23.47
N ASP A 218 -23.60 18.87 -22.68
CA ASP A 218 -23.92 18.71 -21.26
C ASP A 218 -25.18 17.84 -21.10
N HIS A 219 -25.01 16.61 -20.61
CA HIS A 219 -26.13 15.86 -20.04
C HIS A 219 -26.53 16.55 -18.75
N HIS A 220 -27.56 17.40 -18.79
CA HIS A 220 -28.25 17.78 -17.55
C HIS A 220 -29.10 16.58 -17.13
N PRO A 221 -28.75 15.82 -16.06
CA PRO A 221 -29.57 14.71 -15.64
C PRO A 221 -30.79 15.29 -14.93
N SER A 222 -31.92 15.35 -15.63
CA SER A 222 -33.22 15.62 -15.02
C SER A 222 -33.70 14.39 -14.25
N ASN A 223 -33.06 14.07 -13.12
CA ASN A 223 -33.62 13.36 -11.97
C ASN A 223 -32.54 12.99 -10.94
N THR A 224 -32.56 13.67 -9.79
CA THR A 224 -32.00 13.14 -8.55
C THR A 224 -33.02 13.36 -7.42
N PRO A 225 -33.46 12.32 -6.70
CA PRO A 225 -34.28 12.47 -5.50
C PRO A 225 -33.48 13.17 -4.39
N LYS A 226 -34.09 14.12 -3.69
CA LYS A 226 -33.51 14.80 -2.52
C LYS A 226 -33.42 13.81 -1.35
N ALA A 227 -32.21 13.52 -0.88
CA ALA A 227 -31.98 12.91 0.43
C ALA A 227 -31.68 14.02 1.46
N GLU A 228 -32.44 14.00 2.54
CA GLU A 228 -32.31 14.89 3.70
C GLU A 228 -31.01 14.63 4.47
N SER A 229 -30.30 15.69 4.85
CA SER A 229 -29.21 15.60 5.83
C SER A 229 -29.42 16.62 6.96
N LYS A 230 -29.58 16.12 8.18
CA LYS A 230 -29.47 16.90 9.42
C LYS A 230 -28.00 16.88 9.91
N THR A 231 -27.49 18.08 10.18
CA THR A 231 -26.49 18.47 11.24
C THR A 231 -25.12 17.77 11.23
N SER A 232 -23.95 18.42 11.27
CA SER A 232 -23.53 19.63 12.01
C SER A 232 -22.10 20.09 11.62
N ASN A 233 -21.91 21.41 11.37
CA ASN A 233 -20.87 22.36 11.88
C ASN A 233 -19.36 21.96 11.99
N ILE A 234 -18.28 22.69 11.61
CA ILE A 234 -17.83 24.08 11.21
C ILE A 234 -16.36 23.94 10.63
N PRO A 235 -15.63 24.92 10.03
CA PRO A 235 -15.74 25.66 8.74
C PRO A 235 -14.41 25.65 7.88
N LEU A 236 -14.41 26.18 6.64
CA LEU A 236 -13.52 27.29 6.19
C LEU A 236 -13.64 27.59 4.68
N SER A 237 -13.87 28.88 4.40
CA SER A 237 -13.57 29.68 3.21
C SER A 237 -14.18 29.34 1.84
N GLY A 238 -15.11 30.21 1.41
CA GLY A 238 -15.16 30.65 0.01
C GLY A 238 -16.50 30.88 -0.67
N ASP A 239 -17.65 30.90 0.02
CA ASP A 239 -18.94 30.99 -0.68
C ASP A 239 -19.42 32.42 -0.95
N LYS A 240 -19.51 32.75 -2.25
CA LYS A 240 -20.27 33.88 -2.78
C LYS A 240 -21.74 33.74 -2.36
N LYS A 241 -22.13 34.54 -1.37
CA LYS A 241 -23.48 34.63 -0.80
C LYS A 241 -24.55 34.66 -1.91
N ARG A 242 -25.39 33.62 -1.95
CA ARG A 242 -26.65 33.59 -2.71
C ARG A 242 -27.77 33.16 -1.77
N GLY A 243 -28.67 34.10 -1.46
CA GLY A 243 -29.91 33.87 -0.71
C GLY A 243 -29.96 34.53 0.68
N PRO A 244 -31.15 34.70 1.26
CA PRO A 244 -31.90 35.97 1.28
C PRO A 244 -31.81 36.69 2.64
N ILE A 245 -31.87 38.02 2.66
CA ILE A 245 -31.82 38.81 3.91
C ILE A 245 -33.16 38.84 4.65
N ASN A 246 -34.29 38.51 4.02
CA ASN A 246 -35.57 38.24 4.70
C ASN A 246 -36.44 37.40 3.76
N GLY A 247 -37.10 36.38 4.31
CA GLY A 247 -37.76 35.29 3.56
C GLY A 247 -38.45 35.67 2.25
N ASN A 248 -38.04 35.00 1.16
CA ASN A 248 -38.57 35.04 -0.19
C ASN A 248 -38.54 36.36 -0.97
N GLU A 249 -37.92 37.43 -0.44
CA GLU A 249 -37.80 38.69 -1.16
C GLU A 249 -36.52 38.78 -2.02
N CYS A 250 -36.62 39.38 -3.21
CA CYS A 250 -35.51 39.50 -4.14
C CYS A 250 -34.47 40.53 -3.67
N TYR A 251 -33.24 40.08 -3.40
CA TYR A 251 -32.13 40.94 -2.99
C TYR A 251 -31.78 42.02 -4.04
N PHE A 252 -31.80 41.66 -5.33
CA PHE A 252 -31.50 42.60 -6.41
C PHE A 252 -32.60 43.65 -6.57
N TRP A 253 -33.86 43.29 -6.27
CA TRP A 253 -34.99 44.23 -6.25
C TRP A 253 -34.83 45.30 -5.17
N ARG A 254 -34.32 44.93 -4.00
CA ARG A 254 -34.10 45.85 -2.86
C ARG A 254 -32.90 46.76 -3.02
N THR A 255 -31.95 46.44 -3.90
CA THR A 255 -30.66 47.16 -3.99
C THR A 255 -30.46 47.91 -5.31
N THR A 256 -30.48 47.20 -6.44
CA THR A 256 -29.98 47.72 -7.73
C THR A 256 -31.02 47.65 -8.86
N GLY A 257 -32.18 47.05 -8.60
CA GLY A 257 -33.20 46.74 -9.60
C GLY A 257 -33.02 45.33 -10.17
N CYS A 258 -34.09 44.53 -10.16
CA CYS A 258 -34.08 43.19 -10.72
C CYS A 258 -34.39 43.23 -12.21
N THR A 259 -33.52 42.67 -13.05
CA THR A 259 -33.68 42.62 -14.52
C THR A 259 -34.64 41.53 -15.00
N PHE A 260 -35.11 40.67 -14.09
CA PHE A 260 -35.97 39.53 -14.42
C PHE A 260 -37.46 39.83 -14.28
N GLU A 261 -37.83 41.05 -13.85
CA GLU A 261 -39.21 41.53 -13.74
C GLU A 261 -40.16 40.45 -13.18
N ASP A 262 -41.25 40.12 -13.87
CA ASP A 262 -42.28 39.16 -13.45
C ASP A 262 -41.83 37.69 -13.52
N ARG A 263 -40.64 37.41 -14.06
CA ARG A 263 -40.03 36.07 -14.12
C ARG A 263 -39.02 35.84 -12.99
N CYS A 264 -38.93 36.76 -12.03
CA CYS A 264 -38.03 36.58 -10.90
C CYS A 264 -38.54 35.46 -9.97
N ARG A 265 -37.62 34.58 -9.57
CA ARG A 265 -37.89 33.48 -8.63
C ARG A 265 -38.17 33.97 -7.20
N PHE A 266 -37.81 35.21 -6.89
CA PHE A 266 -38.01 35.82 -5.58
C PHE A 266 -39.03 36.95 -5.69
N ARG A 267 -39.81 37.17 -4.63
CA ARG A 267 -40.90 38.14 -4.59
C ARG A 267 -40.35 39.56 -4.73
N HIS A 268 -40.98 40.34 -5.59
CA HIS A 268 -40.79 41.79 -5.68
C HIS A 268 -41.90 42.46 -4.86
N VAL A 269 -41.54 43.07 -3.73
CA VAL A 269 -42.46 43.89 -2.93
C VAL A 269 -42.29 45.34 -3.42
N PRO A 270 -43.32 45.96 -4.01
CA PRO A 270 -43.21 47.29 -4.61
C PRO A 270 -42.66 48.35 -3.64
N GLU A 271 -43.03 48.26 -2.36
CA GLU A 271 -42.64 49.20 -1.31
C GLU A 271 -41.13 49.13 -0.97
N ASN A 272 -40.45 48.04 -1.30
CA ASN A 272 -39.06 47.77 -0.92
C ASN A 272 -38.06 47.92 -2.07
N ARG A 273 -38.44 48.54 -3.19
CA ARG A 273 -37.56 48.70 -4.34
C ARG A 273 -36.44 49.70 -4.02
N SER A 274 -35.18 49.26 -4.17
CA SER A 274 -33.97 50.10 -3.99
C SER A 274 -33.84 50.78 -2.62
N VAL A 275 -34.43 50.21 -1.57
CA VAL A 275 -34.36 50.74 -0.19
C VAL A 275 -33.00 50.48 0.45
N ASP A 276 -32.36 49.36 0.09
CA ASP A 276 -31.05 49.00 0.64
C ASP A 276 -29.95 49.59 -0.25
N LEU A 277 -29.45 50.79 0.10
CA LEU A 277 -28.24 51.35 -0.52
C LEU A 277 -27.05 50.46 -0.16
N LYS A 278 -26.34 49.95 -1.16
CA LYS A 278 -25.11 49.18 -0.94
C LYS A 278 -24.09 50.05 -0.18
N PRO A 279 -23.38 49.52 0.83
CA PRO A 279 -22.13 50.12 1.28
C PRO A 279 -21.07 50.04 0.19
#